data_AF-K1UBZ3-F1
#
_entry.id   AF-K1UBZ3-F1
#
_cell.length_a   1.000
_cell.length_b   1.000
_cell.length_c   1.000
_cell.angle_alpha   90.00
_cell.angle_beta   90.00
_cell.angle_gamma   90.00
#
_symmetry.space_group_name_H-M   'P 1'
#
loop_
_entity.id
_entity.type
_entity.pdbx_description
1 polymer ?
#
loop_
_entity_poly.entity_id
_entity_poly.type
_entity_poly.pdbx_seq_one_letter_code
_entity_poly.pdbx_strand_id
1 'polypeptide(L)'
;MSGKHLTGTVIYGYLWDEKREHWLVDEEAAEVVRRIFSLTLEGYGPYQIACKLSADRIEIPVVHLARFNEGVNRSKPVKDPYGWGSSTIVNILKKREYLGHTINFKTRKHFKDKKSHYVSEDEWTIFENTHEAIIDQQTFDLAQKIRSNV
;
A
#
# COMPACT_ATOMS: atom_id res chain seq x y z
N MET A 1 -17.37 -12.88 11.78
CA MET A 1 -16.60 -12.91 10.51
C MET A 1 -15.13 -12.85 10.87
N SER A 2 -14.30 -13.80 10.43
CA SER A 2 -12.84 -13.73 10.69
C SER A 2 -12.24 -12.63 9.81
N GLY A 3 -11.40 -11.74 10.37
CA GLY A 3 -10.74 -10.62 9.68
C GLY A 3 -9.70 -11.00 8.61
N LYS A 4 -9.92 -12.12 7.92
CA LYS A 4 -9.11 -12.61 6.81
C LYS A 4 -9.21 -11.66 5.63
N HIS A 5 -8.10 -11.50 4.91
CA HIS A 5 -8.08 -10.76 3.65
C HIS A 5 -8.90 -11.50 2.61
N LEU A 6 -9.83 -10.80 1.96
CA LEU A 6 -10.59 -11.35 0.83
C LEU A 6 -9.86 -11.16 -0.51
N THR A 7 -8.78 -10.38 -0.51
CA THR A 7 -7.87 -10.23 -1.66
C THR A 7 -6.82 -11.32 -1.65
N GLY A 8 -6.53 -11.92 -2.82
CA GLY A 8 -5.43 -12.87 -2.97
C GLY A 8 -4.04 -12.22 -3.07
N THR A 9 -3.95 -10.89 -3.02
CA THR A 9 -2.72 -10.11 -3.20
C THR A 9 -2.39 -9.26 -1.99
N VAL A 10 -1.10 -9.22 -1.63
CA VAL A 10 -0.51 -8.33 -0.62
C VAL A 10 -0.22 -6.94 -1.19
N ILE A 11 -0.14 -5.94 -0.32
CA ILE A 11 0.39 -4.62 -0.66
C ILE A 11 1.91 -4.58 -0.45
N TYR A 12 2.57 -3.59 -1.05
CA TYR A 12 4.00 -3.33 -0.81
C TYR A 12 4.30 -3.16 0.68
N GLY A 13 5.43 -3.66 1.18
CA GLY A 13 5.76 -3.69 2.61
C GLY A 13 5.33 -4.96 3.33
N TYR A 14 4.51 -5.80 2.70
CA TYR A 14 4.06 -7.07 3.25
C TYR A 14 4.21 -8.23 2.26
N LEU A 15 4.34 -9.44 2.81
CA LEU A 15 4.29 -10.70 2.08
C LEU A 15 3.35 -11.68 2.77
N TRP A 16 2.91 -12.70 2.06
CA TRP A 16 2.17 -13.79 2.67
C TRP A 16 3.11 -14.69 3.47
N ASP A 17 2.62 -15.25 4.58
CA ASP A 17 3.22 -16.44 5.17
C ASP A 17 3.14 -17.65 4.21
N GLU A 18 3.88 -18.71 4.52
CA GLU A 18 3.95 -19.91 3.66
C GLU A 18 2.57 -20.53 3.39
N LYS A 19 1.65 -20.42 4.35
CA LYS A 19 0.29 -20.97 4.26
C LYS A 19 -0.71 -20.02 3.59
N ARG A 20 -0.31 -18.78 3.29
CA ARG A 20 -1.17 -17.70 2.77
C ARG A 20 -2.38 -17.39 3.65
N GLU A 21 -2.16 -17.42 4.96
CA GLU A 21 -3.17 -17.08 5.97
C GLU A 21 -2.92 -15.71 6.60
N HIS A 22 -1.65 -15.29 6.72
CA HIS A 22 -1.27 -14.05 7.40
C HIS A 22 -0.33 -13.19 6.54
N TRP A 23 -0.42 -11.87 6.72
CA TRP A 23 0.55 -10.94 6.16
C TRP A 23 1.70 -10.75 7.16
N LEU A 24 2.92 -10.93 6.68
CA LEU A 24 4.17 -10.71 7.40
C LEU A 24 4.85 -9.45 6.86
N VAL A 25 5.52 -8.72 7.74
CA VAL A 25 6.32 -7.54 7.35
C VAL A 25 7.48 -8.01 6.46
N ASP A 26 7.58 -7.40 5.29
CA ASP A 26 8.74 -7.50 4.42
C ASP A 26 9.64 -6.31 4.70
N GLU A 27 10.67 -6.51 5.51
CA GLU A 27 11.44 -5.41 6.10
C GLU A 27 12.11 -4.53 5.04
N GLU A 28 12.58 -5.09 3.92
CA GLU A 28 13.17 -4.33 2.81
C GLU A 28 12.15 -3.31 2.24
N ALA A 29 10.92 -3.76 1.97
CA ALA A 29 9.88 -2.89 1.47
C ALA A 29 9.26 -2.00 2.57
N ALA A 30 9.19 -2.48 3.80
CA ALA A 30 8.65 -1.75 4.93
C ALA A 30 9.51 -0.54 5.30
N GLU A 31 10.84 -0.65 5.24
CA GLU A 31 11.75 0.49 5.40
C GLU A 31 11.46 1.59 4.38
N VAL A 32 11.18 1.23 3.11
CA VAL A 32 10.80 2.19 2.08
C VAL A 32 9.46 2.85 2.40
N VAL A 33 8.48 2.10 2.90
CA VAL A 33 7.20 2.66 3.35
C VAL A 33 7.42 3.64 4.50
N ARG A 34 8.17 3.26 5.55
CA ARG A 34 8.52 4.15 6.67
C ARG A 34 9.23 5.42 6.19
N ARG A 35 10.15 5.28 5.24
CA ARG A 35 10.85 6.41 4.61
C ARG A 35 9.90 7.35 3.86
N ILE A 36 8.92 6.82 3.13
CA ILE A 36 7.90 7.62 2.42
C ILE A 36 7.08 8.46 3.43
N PHE A 37 6.66 7.86 4.54
CA PHE A 37 5.96 8.58 5.61
C PHE A 37 6.87 9.65 6.23
N SER A 38 8.11 9.31 6.63
CA SER A 38 9.08 10.27 7.20
C SER A 38 9.28 11.48 6.30
N LEU A 39 9.56 11.27 5.00
CA LEU A 39 9.76 12.36 4.05
C LEU A 39 8.50 13.23 3.89
N THR A 40 7.30 12.65 3.99
CA THR A 40 6.05 13.42 3.97
C THR A 40 5.96 14.31 5.22
N LEU A 41 6.34 13.80 6.39
CA LEU A 41 6.37 14.54 7.65
C LEU A 41 7.42 15.67 7.62
N GLU A 42 8.51 15.47 6.89
CA GLU A 42 9.53 16.50 6.62
C GLU A 42 9.08 17.57 5.59
N GLY A 43 7.88 17.43 5.02
CA GLY A 43 7.29 18.40 4.09
C GLY A 43 7.60 18.17 2.61
N TYR A 44 8.19 17.02 2.24
CA TYR A 44 8.42 16.69 0.84
C TYR A 44 7.12 16.29 0.14
N GLY A 45 6.87 16.89 -1.03
CA GLY A 45 5.73 16.53 -1.88
C GLY A 45 5.93 15.16 -2.56
N PRO A 46 4.84 14.48 -2.98
CA PRO A 46 4.91 13.15 -3.60
C PRO A 46 5.86 13.03 -4.79
N TYR A 47 5.97 14.09 -5.61
CA TYR A 47 6.91 14.12 -6.73
C TYR A 47 8.37 14.15 -6.25
N GLN A 48 8.68 14.97 -5.24
CA GLN A 48 10.04 15.05 -4.69
C GLN A 48 10.45 13.71 -4.05
N ILE A 49 9.53 13.07 -3.32
CA ILE A 49 9.75 11.74 -2.75
C ILE A 49 10.01 10.72 -3.86
N ALA A 50 9.16 10.70 -4.91
CA ALA A 50 9.35 9.81 -6.04
C ALA A 50 10.73 10.01 -6.70
N CYS A 51 11.15 11.26 -6.97
CA CYS A 51 12.47 11.54 -7.52
C CYS A 51 13.62 11.02 -6.63
N LYS A 52 13.51 11.15 -5.30
CA LYS A 52 14.51 10.64 -4.36
C LYS A 52 14.61 9.11 -4.43
N LEU A 53 13.49 8.40 -4.35
CA LEU A 53 13.49 6.94 -4.42
C LEU A 53 14.03 6.41 -5.76
N SER A 54 13.68 7.08 -6.87
CA SER A 54 14.21 6.76 -8.20
C SER A 54 15.72 7.00 -8.29
N ALA A 55 16.22 8.12 -7.75
CA ALA A 55 17.65 8.44 -7.73
C ALA A 55 18.46 7.44 -6.90
N ASP A 56 17.89 6.98 -5.78
CA ASP A 56 18.48 5.96 -4.91
C ASP A 56 18.36 4.54 -5.48
N ARG A 57 17.77 4.38 -6.67
CA ARG A 57 17.60 3.09 -7.35
C ARG A 57 16.82 2.09 -6.51
N ILE A 58 15.78 2.57 -5.82
CA ILE A 58 14.85 1.71 -5.08
C ILE A 58 13.81 1.14 -6.06
N GLU A 59 13.64 -0.18 -6.05
CA GLU A 59 12.68 -0.85 -6.92
C GLU A 59 11.25 -0.37 -6.67
N ILE A 60 10.49 -0.17 -7.74
CA ILE A 60 9.06 0.15 -7.61
C ILE A 60 8.28 -1.06 -7.09
N PRO A 61 7.12 -0.85 -6.43
CA PRO A 61 6.37 -1.94 -5.78
C PRO A 61 6.07 -3.16 -6.66
N VAL A 62 5.77 -2.95 -7.94
CA VAL A 62 5.44 -4.04 -8.86
C VAL A 62 6.66 -4.92 -9.19
N VAL A 63 7.87 -4.34 -9.21
CA VAL A 63 9.12 -5.07 -9.44
C VAL A 63 9.49 -5.85 -8.18
N HIS A 64 9.44 -5.17 -7.03
CA HIS A 64 9.76 -5.79 -5.75
C HIS A 64 8.87 -6.99 -5.45
N LEU A 65 7.55 -6.83 -5.52
CA LEU A 65 6.61 -7.93 -5.26
C LEU A 65 6.75 -9.08 -6.26
N ALA A 66 7.13 -8.81 -7.51
CA ALA A 66 7.35 -9.85 -8.50
C ALA A 66 8.52 -10.79 -8.13
N ARG A 67 9.55 -10.31 -7.41
CA ARG A 67 10.65 -11.15 -6.87
C ARG A 67 10.13 -12.27 -5.96
N PHE A 68 9.00 -12.04 -5.30
CA PHE A 68 8.35 -12.99 -4.39
C PHE A 68 7.15 -13.70 -5.01
N ASN A 69 6.99 -13.63 -6.34
CA ASN A 69 5.82 -14.16 -7.07
C ASN A 69 4.48 -13.56 -6.60
N GLU A 70 4.51 -12.33 -6.07
CA GLU A 70 3.36 -11.58 -5.60
C GLU A 70 2.97 -10.44 -6.56
N GLY A 71 1.77 -9.88 -6.35
CA GLY A 71 1.24 -8.77 -7.15
C GLY A 71 0.53 -9.19 -8.45
N VAL A 72 -0.21 -8.23 -9.02
CA VAL A 72 -1.18 -8.47 -10.12
C VAL A 72 -0.53 -8.59 -11.50
N ASN A 73 0.60 -7.93 -11.74
CA ASN A 73 1.26 -7.87 -13.05
C ASN A 73 2.69 -8.45 -13.03
N ARG A 74 2.94 -9.43 -12.15
CA ARG A 74 4.27 -10.00 -11.89
C ARG A 74 5.00 -10.62 -13.09
N SER A 75 4.28 -10.99 -14.15
CA SER A 75 4.85 -11.55 -15.38
C SER A 75 5.07 -10.53 -16.50
N LYS A 76 4.65 -9.27 -16.31
CA LYS A 76 4.77 -8.25 -17.35
C LYS A 76 6.14 -7.56 -17.26
N PRO A 77 6.85 -7.36 -18.40
CA PRO A 77 8.10 -6.64 -18.38
C PRO A 77 7.88 -5.18 -17.95
N VAL A 78 8.70 -4.73 -17.00
CA VAL A 78 8.68 -3.34 -16.50
C VAL A 78 9.77 -2.57 -17.23
N LYS A 79 9.39 -1.50 -17.93
CA LYS A 79 10.31 -0.68 -18.73
C LYS A 79 11.32 0.08 -17.87
N ASP A 80 10.87 0.64 -16.75
CA ASP A 80 11.72 1.36 -15.80
C ASP A 80 11.47 0.80 -14.38
N PRO A 81 12.34 -0.09 -13.88
CA PRO A 81 12.14 -0.74 -12.59
C PRO A 81 12.35 0.18 -11.38
N TYR A 82 12.87 1.40 -11.59
CA TYR A 82 13.11 2.39 -10.55
C TYR A 82 12.27 3.65 -10.74
N GLY A 83 11.38 3.67 -11.73
CA GLY A 83 10.57 4.83 -12.09
C GLY A 83 9.41 5.06 -11.12
N TRP A 84 9.70 5.58 -9.93
CA TRP A 84 8.67 5.94 -8.96
C TRP A 84 7.80 7.08 -9.50
N GLY A 85 6.48 6.89 -9.44
CA GLY A 85 5.48 7.90 -9.79
C GLY A 85 4.86 8.53 -8.55
N SER A 86 4.55 9.83 -8.60
CA SER A 86 3.86 10.55 -7.53
C SER A 86 2.55 9.88 -7.10
N SER A 87 1.82 9.27 -8.05
CA SER A 87 0.59 8.54 -7.78
C SER A 87 0.83 7.29 -6.93
N THR A 88 1.95 6.59 -7.11
CA THR A 88 2.36 5.45 -6.28
C THR A 88 2.60 5.89 -4.84
N ILE A 89 3.32 7.00 -4.65
CA ILE A 89 3.57 7.59 -3.33
C ILE A 89 2.25 7.95 -2.63
N VAL A 90 1.36 8.65 -3.34
CA VAL A 90 0.03 9.02 -2.83
C VAL A 90 -0.80 7.78 -2.45
N ASN A 91 -0.74 6.73 -3.27
CA ASN A 91 -1.48 5.49 -2.99
C ASN A 91 -0.94 4.76 -1.75
N ILE A 92 0.38 4.75 -1.54
CA ILE A 92 1.00 4.20 -0.33
C ILE A 92 0.52 5.00 0.90
N LEU A 93 0.61 6.32 0.86
CA LEU A 93 0.22 7.18 1.98
C LEU A 93 -1.27 7.07 2.35
N LYS A 94 -2.15 6.61 1.45
CA LYS A 94 -3.59 6.45 1.72
C LYS A 94 -3.98 5.09 2.33
N LYS A 95 -3.11 4.10 2.30
CA LYS A 95 -3.47 2.72 2.70
C LYS A 95 -3.46 2.58 4.22
N ARG A 96 -4.66 2.52 4.82
CA ARG A 96 -4.81 2.23 6.26
C ARG A 96 -4.38 0.82 6.63
N GLU A 97 -4.19 -0.06 5.65
CA GLU A 97 -3.59 -1.38 5.88
C GLU A 97 -2.21 -1.29 6.54
N TYR A 98 -1.44 -0.21 6.33
CA TYR A 98 -0.15 -0.01 7.03
C TYR A 98 -0.25 0.19 8.54
N LEU A 99 -1.46 0.42 9.06
CA LEU A 99 -1.77 0.45 10.50
C LEU A 99 -2.03 -0.96 11.07
N GLY A 100 -1.81 -2.02 10.28
CA GLY A 100 -2.07 -3.40 10.69
C GLY A 100 -3.55 -3.78 10.59
N HIS A 101 -4.31 -3.16 9.68
CA HIS A 101 -5.76 -3.37 9.54
C HIS A 101 -6.11 -4.13 8.27
N THR A 102 -7.04 -5.08 8.34
CA THR A 102 -7.65 -5.69 7.15
C THR A 102 -8.82 -4.84 6.69
N ILE A 103 -8.78 -4.36 5.45
CA ILE A 103 -9.89 -3.60 4.85
C ILE A 103 -10.51 -4.40 3.71
N ASN A 104 -11.77 -4.78 3.89
CA ASN A 104 -12.55 -5.57 2.94
C ASN A 104 -13.70 -4.74 2.32
N PHE A 105 -14.25 -5.24 1.22
CA PHE A 105 -15.41 -4.68 0.52
C PHE A 105 -15.24 -3.25 -0.02
N LYS A 106 -14.02 -2.91 -0.46
CA LYS A 106 -13.72 -1.63 -1.15
C LYS A 106 -14.48 -1.44 -2.47
N THR A 107 -15.08 -2.50 -3.00
CA THR A 107 -15.87 -2.46 -4.24
C THR A 107 -17.17 -3.23 -4.10
N ARG A 108 -18.21 -2.76 -4.77
CA ARG A 108 -19.52 -3.43 -4.86
C ARG A 108 -19.87 -3.70 -6.32
N LYS A 109 -20.49 -4.85 -6.59
CA LYS A 109 -21.03 -5.13 -7.92
C LYS A 109 -22.28 -4.29 -8.14
N HIS A 110 -22.29 -3.49 -9.21
CA HIS A 110 -23.47 -2.75 -9.58
C HIS A 110 -24.43 -3.65 -10.37
N PHE A 111 -25.72 -3.61 -10.01
CA PHE A 111 -26.74 -4.50 -10.55
C PHE A 111 -26.90 -4.38 -12.07
N LYS A 112 -26.75 -3.17 -12.62
CA LYS A 112 -27.06 -2.90 -14.04
C LYS A 112 -26.00 -3.39 -15.03
N ASP A 113 -24.71 -3.27 -14.70
CA ASP A 113 -23.61 -3.57 -15.62
C ASP A 113 -22.76 -4.77 -15.17
N LYS A 114 -23.08 -5.35 -14.00
CA LYS A 114 -22.35 -6.45 -13.35
C LYS A 114 -20.86 -6.13 -13.10
N LYS A 115 -20.45 -4.87 -13.20
CA LYS A 115 -19.08 -4.42 -12.94
C LYS A 115 -18.90 -4.09 -11.46
N SER A 116 -17.67 -4.24 -10.98
CA SER A 116 -17.28 -3.81 -9.63
C SER A 116 -16.94 -2.32 -9.65
N HIS A 117 -17.58 -1.55 -8.77
CA HIS A 117 -17.33 -0.12 -8.59
C HIS A 117 -16.81 0.12 -7.18
N TYR A 118 -15.87 1.06 -7.01
CA TYR A 118 -15.39 1.44 -5.69
C TYR A 118 -16.51 2.13 -4.91
N VAL A 119 -16.63 1.77 -3.64
CA VAL A 119 -17.58 2.38 -2.69
C VAL A 119 -16.85 3.33 -1.75
N SER A 120 -17.61 4.22 -1.12
CA SER A 120 -17.07 5.16 -0.13
C SER A 120 -16.52 4.43 1.10
N GLU A 121 -15.61 5.09 1.84
CA GLU A 121 -14.88 4.45 2.93
C GLU A 121 -15.78 4.04 4.12
N ASP A 122 -16.94 4.66 4.27
CA ASP A 122 -17.98 4.30 5.25
C ASP A 122 -18.69 2.98 4.93
N GLU A 123 -18.64 2.52 3.67
CA GLU A 123 -19.11 1.19 3.28
C GLU A 123 -18.04 0.10 3.46
N TRP A 124 -16.81 0.46 3.80
CA TRP A 124 -15.73 -0.52 3.97
C TRP A 124 -15.91 -1.30 5.28
N THR A 125 -15.56 -2.58 5.25
CA THR A 125 -15.43 -3.36 6.49
C THR A 125 -13.98 -3.37 6.92
N ILE A 126 -13.72 -2.77 8.08
CA ILE A 126 -12.38 -2.68 8.67
C ILE A 126 -12.31 -3.65 9.84
N PHE A 127 -11.31 -4.53 9.82
CA PHE A 127 -10.91 -5.33 10.96
C PHE A 127 -9.57 -4.79 11.46
N GLU A 128 -9.57 -4.26 12.67
CA GLU A 128 -8.38 -3.65 13.26
C GLU A 128 -7.39 -4.71 13.77
N ASN A 129 -6.10 -4.35 13.80
CA ASN A 129 -5.01 -5.11 14.40
C ASN A 129 -4.94 -6.60 13.95
N THR A 130 -5.08 -6.84 12.65
CA THR A 130 -5.06 -8.18 12.06
C THR A 130 -3.66 -8.66 11.67
N HIS A 131 -2.71 -7.74 11.57
CA HIS A 131 -1.31 -8.01 11.25
C HIS A 131 -0.42 -6.90 11.82
N GLU A 132 0.89 -7.09 11.80
CA GLU A 132 1.86 -6.12 12.31
C GLU A 132 1.80 -4.80 11.51
N ALA A 133 1.74 -3.68 12.24
CA ALA A 133 1.70 -2.36 11.64
C ALA A 133 3.11 -1.92 11.21
N ILE A 134 3.23 -1.38 9.99
CA ILE A 134 4.48 -0.74 9.53
C ILE A 134 4.59 0.69 10.05
N ILE A 135 3.43 1.36 10.24
CA ILE A 135 3.31 2.76 10.66
C ILE A 135 2.33 2.83 11.83
N ASP A 136 2.60 3.67 12.81
CA ASP A 136 1.68 3.95 13.91
C ASP A 136 0.58 4.96 13.51
N GLN A 137 -0.51 5.01 14.30
CA GLN A 137 -1.65 5.88 14.04
C GLN A 137 -1.27 7.36 13.97
N GLN A 138 -0.39 7.82 14.86
CA GLN A 138 0.01 9.23 14.93
C GLN A 138 0.77 9.65 13.66
N THR A 139 1.71 8.84 13.20
CA THR A 139 2.46 9.06 11.97
C THR A 139 1.53 9.08 10.75
N PHE A 140 0.56 8.16 10.69
CA PHE A 140 -0.41 8.13 9.60
C PHE A 140 -1.29 9.39 9.55
N ASP A 141 -1.81 9.80 10.70
CA ASP A 141 -2.69 10.98 10.82
C ASP A 141 -1.96 12.28 10.49
N LEU A 142 -0.71 12.43 10.96
CA LEU A 142 0.13 13.57 10.62
C LEU A 142 0.40 13.64 9.12
N ALA A 143 0.71 12.50 8.48
CA ALA A 143 0.89 12.45 7.03
C ALA A 143 -0.39 12.83 6.27
N GLN A 144 -1.57 12.39 6.73
CA GLN A 144 -2.84 12.81 6.10
C GLN A 144 -3.08 14.30 6.25
N LYS A 145 -2.83 14.87 7.43
CA LYS A 145 -3.02 16.30 7.71
C LYS A 145 -2.12 17.18 6.86
N ILE A 146 -0.85 16.81 6.68
CA ILE A 146 0.08 17.54 5.81
C ILE A 146 -0.44 17.51 4.37
N ARG A 147 -0.92 16.36 3.90
CA ARG A 147 -1.42 16.20 2.54
C ARG A 147 -2.75 16.89 2.27
N SER A 148 -3.58 17.13 3.29
CA SER A 148 -4.84 17.86 3.13
C SER A 148 -4.67 19.38 3.12
N ASN A 149 -3.51 19.87 3.57
CA ASN A 149 -3.20 21.30 3.66
C ASN A 149 -2.46 21.85 2.43
N VAL A 150 -2.32 21.04 1.37
CA VAL A 150 -1.66 21.37 0.10
C VAL A 150 -2.68 21.40 -1.02
#